data_AF-A0A6N7SQM9-F1
#
_entry.id   AF-A0A6N7SQM9-F1
#
_cell.length_a   1.000
_cell.length_b   1.000
_cell.length_c   1.000
_cell.angle_alpha   90.00
_cell.angle_beta   90.00
_cell.angle_gamma   90.00
#
_symmetry.space_group_name_H-M   'P 1'
#
loop_
_entity.id
_entity.type
_entity.pdbx_description
1 polymer ?
#
loop_
_entity_poly.entity_id
_entity_poly.type
_entity_poly.pdbx_seq_one_letter_code
_entity_poly.pdbx_strand_id
1 'polypeptide(L)'
;MKVSSLKVYHHCGGCKKTQEFINSGKFRVNANGNKVDVWLIYRCKKCKHTWNLTIYERIKASKITPAEYTLFMENDFSLAARYGKDINFLTRNKAEFR
;
A
#
# COMPACT_ATOMS: atom_id res chain seq x y z
N MET A 1 11.43 -3.48 -12.20
CA MET A 1 11.04 -2.05 -12.28
C MET A 1 10.88 -1.48 -10.87
N LYS A 2 11.31 -0.24 -10.62
CA LYS A 2 11.04 0.46 -9.35
C LYS A 2 9.76 1.27 -9.51
N VAL A 3 8.80 1.11 -8.60
CA VAL A 3 7.61 1.96 -8.55
C VAL A 3 8.07 3.37 -8.18
N SER A 4 7.64 4.37 -8.93
CA SER A 4 7.88 5.76 -8.58
C SER A 4 7.03 6.13 -7.37
N SER A 5 7.66 6.42 -6.22
CA SER A 5 6.98 6.80 -4.98
C SER A 5 7.83 7.79 -4.19
N LEU A 6 7.18 8.55 -3.30
CA LEU A 6 7.86 9.34 -2.28
C LEU A 6 8.70 8.42 -1.39
N LYS A 7 9.80 8.98 -0.88
CA LYS A 7 10.64 8.30 0.11
C LYS A 7 9.92 8.38 1.45
N VAL A 8 9.60 7.21 2.01
CA VAL A 8 8.84 7.11 3.25
C VAL A 8 9.58 6.27 4.28
N TYR A 9 9.39 6.64 5.53
CA TYR A 9 9.92 5.94 6.68
C TYR A 9 8.78 5.52 7.61
N HIS A 10 8.96 4.38 8.27
CA HIS A 10 8.02 3.86 9.25
C HIS A 10 8.76 2.98 10.25
N HIS A 11 8.20 2.77 11.44
CA HIS A 11 8.76 1.81 12.40
C HIS A 11 8.67 0.38 11.85
N CYS A 12 9.81 -0.27 11.71
CA CYS A 12 9.87 -1.63 11.18
C CYS A 12 9.84 -2.66 12.32
N GLY A 13 8.82 -3.52 12.37
CA GLY A 13 8.73 -4.59 13.37
C GLY A 13 9.92 -5.57 13.34
N GLY A 14 10.43 -5.90 12.15
CA GLY A 14 11.60 -6.77 12.01
C GLY A 14 12.94 -6.11 12.40
N CYS A 15 13.10 -4.81 12.18
CA CYS A 15 14.33 -4.08 12.56
C CYS A 15 14.26 -3.43 13.95
N LYS A 16 13.07 -3.35 14.54
CA LYS A 16 12.78 -2.66 15.81
C LYS A 16 13.22 -1.19 15.82
N LYS A 17 13.19 -0.53 14.66
CA LYS A 17 13.52 0.90 14.48
C LYS A 17 12.89 1.46 13.21
N THR A 18 12.82 2.79 13.11
CA THR A 18 12.37 3.49 11.90
C THR A 18 13.32 3.20 10.74
N GLN A 19 12.78 2.73 9.63
CA GLN A 19 13.53 2.38 8.41
C GLN A 19 12.83 2.95 7.18
N GLU A 20 13.58 3.11 6.09
CA GLU A 20 13.02 3.40 4.77
C GLU A 20 12.18 2.20 4.29
N PHE A 21 10.97 2.46 3.82
CA PHE A 21 10.08 1.48 3.22
C PHE A 21 9.90 1.77 1.73
N ILE A 22 9.94 0.69 0.94
CA ILE A 22 9.85 0.75 -0.52
C ILE A 22 8.49 0.24 -0.96
N ASN A 23 7.81 1.02 -1.81
CA ASN A 23 6.60 0.59 -2.49
C ASN A 23 6.89 -0.68 -3.30
N SER A 24 6.22 -1.78 -2.99
CA SER A 24 6.48 -3.06 -3.67
C SER A 24 5.77 -3.19 -5.02
N GLY A 25 4.86 -2.26 -5.34
CA GLY A 25 3.99 -2.34 -6.52
C GLY A 25 2.85 -3.33 -6.36
N LYS A 26 2.73 -3.99 -5.20
CA LYS A 26 1.77 -5.06 -4.98
C LYS A 26 0.62 -4.64 -4.09
N PHE A 27 -0.57 -5.09 -4.42
CA PHE A 27 -1.74 -4.96 -3.57
C PHE A 27 -2.07 -6.30 -2.92
N ARG A 28 -2.65 -6.21 -1.72
CA ARG A 28 -3.38 -7.32 -1.11
C ARG A 28 -4.85 -6.97 -1.17
N VAL A 29 -5.61 -7.79 -1.86
CA VAL A 29 -7.07 -7.73 -1.89
C VAL A 29 -7.59 -8.89 -1.07
N ASN A 30 -8.46 -8.61 -0.09
CA ASN A 30 -9.13 -9.64 0.70
C ASN A 30 -10.64 -9.42 0.60
N ALA A 31 -11.38 -10.47 0.31
CA ALA A 31 -12.83 -10.43 0.22
C ALA A 31 -13.45 -11.40 1.24
N ASN A 32 -14.46 -10.94 1.97
CA ASN A 32 -15.25 -11.77 2.86
C ASN A 32 -16.72 -11.39 2.71
N GLY A 33 -17.47 -12.26 2.03
CA GLY A 33 -18.84 -11.96 1.60
C GLY A 33 -18.86 -10.76 0.66
N ASN A 34 -19.70 -9.76 0.97
CA ASN A 34 -19.80 -8.53 0.19
C ASN A 34 -18.81 -7.43 0.61
N LYS A 35 -17.89 -7.71 1.54
CA LYS A 35 -16.91 -6.75 2.04
C LYS A 35 -15.53 -7.01 1.48
N VAL A 36 -14.83 -5.94 1.14
CA VAL A 36 -13.46 -5.98 0.60
C VAL A 36 -12.55 -5.08 1.43
N ASP A 37 -11.36 -5.59 1.69
CA ASP A 37 -10.21 -4.88 2.22
C ASP A 37 -9.11 -4.83 1.14
N VAL A 38 -8.48 -3.67 0.97
CA VAL A 38 -7.38 -3.48 0.01
C VAL A 38 -6.24 -2.76 0.70
N TRP A 39 -5.03 -3.32 0.57
CA TRP A 39 -3.80 -2.71 1.04
C TRP A 39 -2.78 -2.59 -0.08
N LEU A 40 -2.02 -1.50 -0.08
CA LEU A 40 -0.77 -1.38 -0.83
C LEU A 40 0.39 -1.86 0.04
N ILE A 41 1.19 -2.78 -0.50
CA ILE A 41 2.27 -3.42 0.24
C ILE A 41 3.54 -2.59 0.09
N TYR A 42 4.07 -2.13 1.22
CA TYR A 42 5.42 -1.59 1.33
C TYR A 42 6.33 -2.62 2.02
N ARG A 43 7.63 -2.60 1.69
CA ARG A 43 8.63 -3.47 2.30
C ARG A 43 9.80 -2.68 2.85
N CYS A 44 10.21 -3.02 4.07
CA CYS A 44 11.40 -2.43 4.68
C CYS A 44 12.60 -2.66 3.75
N LYS A 45 13.32 -1.58 3.43
CA LYS A 45 14.49 -1.64 2.55
C LYS A 45 15.54 -2.64 3.06
N LYS A 46 15.71 -2.71 4.39
CA LYS A 46 16.70 -3.53 5.10
C LYS A 46 16.28 -5.00 5.24
N CYS A 47 15.20 -5.29 5.96
CA CYS A 47 14.83 -6.68 6.31
C CYS A 47 13.65 -7.24 5.51
N LYS A 48 13.10 -6.49 4.56
CA LYS A 48 11.94 -6.87 3.73
C LYS A 48 10.63 -7.12 4.49
N HIS A 49 10.58 -6.80 5.78
CA HIS A 49 9.34 -6.85 6.57
C HIS A 49 8.24 -6.02 5.89
N THR A 50 7.04 -6.57 5.87
CA THR A 50 5.88 -5.99 5.18
C THR A 50 5.22 -4.94 6.05
N TRP A 51 4.79 -3.87 5.42
CA TRP A 51 3.89 -2.87 5.97
C TRP A 51 2.74 -2.68 4.98
N ASN A 52 1.51 -2.97 5.42
CA ASN A 52 0.32 -2.90 4.59
C ASN A 52 -0.34 -1.53 4.80
N LEU A 53 -0.32 -0.68 3.78
CA LEU A 53 -0.98 0.62 3.83
C LEU A 53 -2.42 0.45 3.37
N THR A 54 -3.37 0.79 4.24
CA THR A 54 -4.80 0.63 3.98
C THR A 54 -5.27 1.60 2.91
N ILE A 55 -5.78 1.05 1.80
CA ILE A 55 -6.50 1.78 0.76
C ILE A 55 -7.98 1.78 1.10
N TYR A 56 -8.53 0.58 1.30
CA TYR A 56 -9.91 0.35 1.71
C TYR A 56 -9.97 -0.65 2.87
N GLU A 57 -10.87 -0.39 3.80
CA GLU A 57 -11.13 -1.26 4.94
C GLU A 57 -12.64 -1.51 5.05
N ARG A 58 -13.03 -2.77 4.96
CA ARG A 58 -14.39 -3.30 5.16
C ARG A 58 -15.47 -2.54 4.37
N ILE A 59 -15.16 -2.14 3.15
CA ILE A 59 -16.13 -1.47 2.26
C ILE A 59 -16.96 -2.50 1.48
N LYS A 60 -18.17 -2.13 1.06
CA LYS A 60 -18.97 -2.99 0.17
C LYS A 60 -18.24 -3.11 -1.17
N ALA A 61 -18.17 -4.31 -1.75
CA ALA A 61 -17.55 -4.56 -3.05
C ALA A 61 -18.12 -3.64 -4.14
N SER A 62 -19.43 -3.35 -4.09
CA SER A 62 -20.12 -2.45 -5.03
C SER A 62 -19.67 -0.99 -4.96
N LYS A 63 -18.88 -0.58 -3.95
CA LYS A 63 -18.28 0.76 -3.88
C LYS A 63 -16.97 0.86 -4.65
N ILE A 64 -16.39 -0.25 -5.08
CA ILE A 64 -15.18 -0.28 -5.91
C ILE A 64 -15.64 -0.50 -7.35
N THR A 65 -15.16 0.32 -8.27
CA THR A 65 -15.47 0.12 -9.69
C THR A 65 -14.80 -1.16 -10.20
N PRO A 66 -15.40 -1.90 -11.16
CA PRO A 66 -14.76 -3.10 -11.72
C PRO A 66 -13.36 -2.83 -12.31
N ALA A 67 -13.17 -1.66 -12.94
CA ALA A 67 -11.89 -1.24 -13.48
C ALA A 67 -10.84 -1.07 -12.38
N GLU A 68 -11.15 -0.33 -11.31
CA GLU A 68 -10.23 -0.14 -10.18
C GLU A 68 -9.94 -1.46 -9.46
N TYR A 69 -10.94 -2.31 -9.28
CA TYR A 69 -10.76 -3.63 -8.70
C TYR A 69 -9.77 -4.48 -9.52
N THR A 70 -9.88 -4.45 -10.84
CA THR A 70 -8.96 -5.15 -11.76
C THR A 70 -7.52 -4.66 -11.59
N LEU A 71 -7.33 -3.34 -11.51
CA LEU A 71 -5.99 -2.76 -11.31
C LEU A 71 -5.34 -3.22 -9.98
N PHE A 72 -6.12 -3.39 -8.91
CA PHE A 72 -5.60 -3.98 -7.68
C PHE A 72 -5.19 -5.45 -7.87
N MET A 73 -6.02 -6.24 -8.53
CA MET A 73 -5.77 -7.67 -8.77
C MET A 73 -4.53 -7.89 -9.65
N GLU A 74 -4.33 -7.04 -10.65
CA GLU A 74 -3.19 -7.12 -11.59
C GLU A 74 -1.90 -6.52 -11.03
N ASN A 75 -1.94 -5.90 -9.85
CA ASN A 75 -0.80 -5.17 -9.29
C ASN A 75 -0.31 -4.05 -10.22
N ASP A 76 -1.26 -3.24 -10.73
CA ASP A 76 -0.94 -2.18 -11.67
C ASP A 76 0.09 -1.20 -11.09
N PHE A 77 1.21 -1.06 -11.79
CA PHE A 77 2.35 -0.26 -11.36
C PHE A 77 2.01 1.23 -11.31
N SER A 78 1.15 1.71 -12.22
CA SER A 78 0.77 3.12 -12.30
C SER A 78 -0.12 3.51 -11.12
N LEU A 79 -1.06 2.65 -10.75
CA LEU A 79 -1.90 2.81 -9.57
C LEU A 79 -1.07 2.78 -8.28
N ALA A 80 -0.14 1.82 -8.17
CA ALA A 80 0.76 1.75 -7.02
C ALA A 80 1.63 3.01 -6.90
N ALA A 81 2.11 3.55 -8.02
CA ALA A 81 2.86 4.80 -8.06
C ALA A 81 2.01 6.02 -7.67
N ARG A 82 0.73 6.06 -8.10
CA ARG A 82 -0.21 7.12 -7.73
C ARG A 82 -0.41 7.17 -6.22
N TYR A 83 -0.73 6.04 -5.57
CA TYR A 83 -0.80 5.98 -4.10
C TYR A 83 0.54 6.30 -3.45
N GLY A 84 1.65 5.84 -4.04
CA GLY A 84 2.99 6.13 -3.54
C GLY A 84 3.42 7.60 -3.65
N LYS A 85 2.68 8.45 -4.37
CA LYS A 85 2.92 9.89 -4.49
C LYS A 85 1.88 10.74 -3.75
N ASP A 86 0.82 10.12 -3.25
CA ASP A 86 -0.25 10.80 -2.52
C ASP A 86 0.17 10.99 -1.04
N ILE A 87 0.53 12.22 -0.69
CA ILE A 87 0.98 12.56 0.66
C ILE A 87 -0.11 12.37 1.72
N ASN A 88 -1.39 12.55 1.36
CA ASN A 88 -2.51 12.40 2.28
C ASN A 88 -2.73 10.90 2.58
N PHE A 89 -2.68 10.07 1.54
CA PHE A 89 -2.71 8.61 1.68
C PHE A 89 -1.56 8.07 2.54
N LEU A 90 -0.36 8.59 2.35
CA LEU A 90 0.82 8.14 3.10
C LEU A 90 0.76 8.64 4.55
N THR A 91 0.37 9.90 4.77
CA THR A 91 0.22 10.49 6.12
C THR A 91 -0.86 9.77 6.93
N ARG A 92 -2.05 9.50 6.36
CA ARG A 92 -3.10 8.73 7.09
C ARG A 92 -2.64 7.33 7.47
N ASN A 93 -1.70 6.76 6.73
CA ASN A 93 -1.07 5.49 7.02
C ASN A 93 0.10 5.60 8.01
N LYS A 94 0.42 6.79 8.53
CA LYS A 94 1.52 7.08 9.46
C LYS A 94 2.92 7.00 8.82
N ALA A 95 3.03 7.30 7.54
CA ALA A 95 4.34 7.51 6.91
C ALA A 95 5.02 8.76 7.46
N GLU A 96 6.32 8.65 7.74
CA GLU A 96 7.22 9.78 7.96
C GLU A 96 7.92 10.15 6.64
N PHE A 97 8.15 11.44 6.43
CA PHE A 97 8.91 11.98 5.29
C PHE A 97 10.08 12.77 5.88
N ARG A 98 11.30 12.28 5.69
CA ARG A 98 12.54 12.92 6.16
C ARG A 98 13.37 13.37 4.98
#